data_AF-A0A1F5FL45-F1
#
_entry.id   AF-A0A1F5FL45-F1
#
_cell.length_a   1.000
_cell.length_b   1.000
_cell.length_c   1.000
_cell.angle_alpha   90.00
_cell.angle_beta   90.00
_cell.angle_gamma   90.00
#
_symmetry.space_group_name_H-M   'P 1'
#
loop_
_entity.id
_entity.type
_entity.pdbx_description
1 polymer ?
#
loop_
_entity_poly.entity_id
_entity_poly.type
_entity_poly.pdbx_seq_one_letter_code
_entity_poly.pdbx_strand_id
1 'polypeptide(L)'
;MNIDIQDIKVKIKILKGAGKTLAQASITLFDCWTEHGWRIMTSEHLDPILQEYIWIQSPCFKAGFSWKEMVFIEPKEQYEKVYEKIYDAYRIAKYKEPQEDEAEKIFTDSKTNEPPF
;
A
#
# COMPACT_ATOMS: atom_id res chain seq x y z
N MET A 1 7.83 24.85 7.82
CA MET A 1 7.79 24.53 6.37
C MET A 1 6.36 24.10 6.06
N ASN A 2 5.73 24.52 4.96
CA ASN A 2 4.40 24.05 4.57
C ASN A 2 4.55 23.13 3.36
N ILE A 3 4.01 21.91 3.45
CA ILE A 3 4.02 20.95 2.34
C ILE A 3 2.66 21.01 1.67
N ASP A 4 2.64 21.33 0.37
CA ASP A 4 1.43 21.18 -0.44
C ASP A 4 1.39 19.79 -1.08
N ILE A 5 0.17 19.30 -1.34
CA ILE A 5 -0.05 17.95 -1.88
C ILE A 5 0.64 17.74 -3.24
N GLN A 6 0.84 18.82 -4.00
CA GLN A 6 1.54 18.82 -5.28
C GLN A 6 3.05 18.58 -5.16
N ASP A 7 3.64 18.90 -4.00
CA ASP A 7 5.06 18.71 -3.74
C ASP A 7 5.39 17.27 -3.32
N ILE A 8 4.37 16.44 -3.15
CA ILE A 8 4.48 15.05 -2.70
C ILE A 8 4.26 14.11 -3.89
N LYS A 9 5.34 13.45 -4.32
CA LYS A 9 5.27 12.35 -5.29
C LYS A 9 5.35 11.02 -4.54
N VAL A 10 4.44 10.10 -4.83
CA VAL A 10 4.42 8.78 -4.21
C VAL A 10 4.55 7.70 -5.27
N LYS A 11 5.47 6.76 -5.05
CA LYS A 11 5.60 5.53 -5.82
C LYS A 11 5.18 4.36 -4.97
N ILE A 12 4.24 3.56 -5.48
CA ILE A 12 3.73 2.37 -4.80
C ILE A 12 4.27 1.11 -5.48
N LYS A 13 4.65 0.14 -4.66
CA LYS A 13 4.91 -1.24 -5.06
C LYS A 13 3.95 -2.16 -4.31
N ILE A 14 3.01 -2.75 -5.01
CA ILE A 14 2.12 -3.77 -4.44
C ILE A 14 2.94 -5.03 -4.15
N LEU A 15 2.69 -5.66 -3.00
CA LEU A 15 3.34 -6.91 -2.61
C LEU A 15 2.33 -8.04 -2.77
N LYS A 16 2.63 -8.98 -3.69
CA LYS A 16 1.85 -10.21 -3.85
C LYS A 16 2.29 -11.23 -2.78
N GLY A 17 1.43 -11.53 -1.81
CA GLY A 17 1.70 -12.52 -0.76
C GLY A 17 0.72 -12.47 0.42
N ALA A 18 0.62 -13.56 1.20
CA ALA A 18 -0.32 -13.71 2.33
C ALA A 18 0.09 -12.94 3.62
N GLY A 19 1.00 -11.97 3.50
CA GLY A 19 1.49 -11.20 4.63
C GLY A 19 0.54 -10.07 5.06
N LYS A 20 0.79 -9.49 6.23
CA LYS A 20 0.07 -8.28 6.68
C LYS A 20 0.43 -7.04 5.86
N THR A 21 1.56 -7.02 5.15
CA THR A 21 1.96 -5.88 4.30
C THR A 21 1.43 -6.04 2.89
N LEU A 22 0.57 -5.11 2.49
CA LEU A 22 -0.09 -5.06 1.18
C LEU A 22 0.76 -4.37 0.13
N ALA A 23 1.49 -3.32 0.53
CA ALA A 23 2.31 -2.54 -0.39
C ALA A 23 3.43 -1.79 0.35
N GLN A 24 4.43 -1.36 -0.42
CA GLN A 24 5.47 -0.43 0.02
C GLN A 24 5.33 0.88 -0.75
N ALA A 25 5.55 1.99 -0.05
CA ALA A 25 5.58 3.32 -0.63
C ALA A 25 6.99 3.93 -0.53
N SER A 26 7.33 4.71 -1.55
CA SER A 26 8.44 5.67 -1.50
C SER A 26 7.87 7.05 -1.79
N ILE A 27 8.32 8.04 -1.03
CA ILE A 27 7.82 9.41 -1.08
C ILE A 27 8.96 10.30 -1.50
N THR A 28 8.74 11.15 -2.50
CA THR A 28 9.65 12.20 -2.89
C THR A 28 9.00 13.55 -2.60
N LEU A 29 9.61 14.32 -1.71
CA LEU A 29 9.21 15.67 -1.33
C LEU A 29 10.05 16.70 -2.10
N PHE A 30 9.40 17.73 -2.64
CA PHE A 30 10.04 18.86 -3.34
C PHE A 30 11.01 18.45 -4.47
N ASP A 31 10.79 17.28 -5.06
CA ASP A 31 11.63 16.67 -6.11
C ASP A 31 13.11 16.44 -5.76
N CYS A 32 13.50 16.64 -4.51
CA CYS A 32 14.90 16.59 -4.07
C CYS A 32 15.13 15.65 -2.88
N TRP A 33 14.09 15.30 -2.13
CA TRP A 33 14.21 14.46 -0.94
C TRP A 33 13.36 13.21 -1.09
N THR A 34 13.99 12.04 -1.19
CA THR A 34 13.26 10.77 -1.32
C THR A 34 13.45 9.89 -0.10
N GLU A 35 12.32 9.42 0.43
CA GLU A 35 12.24 8.51 1.55
C GLU A 35 11.66 7.18 1.12
N HIS A 36 12.22 6.10 1.66
CA HIS A 36 11.78 4.74 1.42
C HIS A 36 11.31 4.10 2.73
N GLY A 37 10.55 3.02 2.62
CA GLY A 37 10.22 2.17 3.77
C GLY A 37 8.86 2.42 4.40
N TRP A 38 8.05 3.30 3.81
CA TRP A 38 6.63 3.40 4.14
C TRP A 38 5.92 2.10 3.77
N ARG A 39 5.04 1.61 4.65
CA ARG A 39 4.34 0.34 4.47
C ARG A 39 2.84 0.55 4.57
N ILE A 40 2.10 -0.04 3.63
CA ILE A 40 0.65 -0.16 3.70
C ILE A 40 0.33 -1.57 4.15
N MET A 41 -0.41 -1.71 5.25
CA MET A 41 -0.66 -2.99 5.91
C MET A 41 -2.15 -3.21 6.19
N THR A 42 -2.56 -4.45 6.35
CA THR A 42 -3.88 -4.78 6.89
C THR A 42 -3.95 -4.41 8.38
N SER A 43 -5.09 -3.90 8.79
CA SER A 43 -5.40 -3.55 10.18
C SER A 43 -6.60 -4.34 10.66
N GLU A 44 -6.61 -4.69 11.95
CA GLU A 44 -7.78 -5.26 12.62
C GLU A 44 -8.77 -4.17 13.07
N HIS A 45 -8.32 -2.91 13.07
CA HIS A 45 -9.11 -1.74 13.43
C HIS A 45 -9.36 -0.86 12.21
N LEU A 46 -10.56 -0.27 12.16
CA LEU A 46 -10.93 0.70 11.14
C LEU A 46 -10.11 1.98 11.32
N ASP A 47 -9.44 2.43 10.27
CA ASP A 47 -8.71 3.69 10.27
C ASP A 47 -9.71 4.87 10.36
N PRO A 48 -9.53 5.80 11.31
CA PRO A 48 -10.48 6.89 11.52
C PRO A 48 -10.54 7.89 10.36
N ILE A 49 -9.47 8.03 9.58
CA ILE A 49 -9.37 8.97 8.45
C ILE A 49 -9.83 8.28 7.16
N LEU A 50 -9.27 7.09 6.88
CA LEU A 50 -9.49 6.40 5.61
C LEU A 50 -10.79 5.59 5.57
N GLN A 51 -11.37 5.28 6.75
CA GLN A 51 -12.55 4.41 6.88
C GLN A 51 -12.34 3.02 6.25
N GLU A 52 -11.10 2.52 6.29
CA GLU A 52 -10.72 1.19 5.82
C GLU A 52 -9.92 0.43 6.87
N TYR A 53 -9.89 -0.90 6.77
CA TYR A 53 -9.08 -1.79 7.61
C TYR A 53 -7.62 -1.85 7.13
N ILE A 54 -7.04 -0.67 6.96
CA ILE A 54 -5.67 -0.47 6.48
C ILE A 54 -4.93 0.39 7.50
N TRP A 55 -3.65 0.13 7.68
CA TRP A 55 -2.75 0.98 8.44
C TRP A 55 -1.55 1.33 7.57
N ILE A 56 -1.29 2.63 7.41
CA ILE A 56 -0.06 3.12 6.76
C ILE A 56 0.95 3.45 7.84
N GLN A 57 2.08 2.75 7.79
CA GLN A 57 3.15 2.86 8.76
C GLN A 57 4.31 3.68 8.18
N SER A 58 4.80 4.63 8.98
CA SER A 58 6.02 5.40 8.73
C SER A 58 7.27 4.49 8.68
N PRO A 59 8.35 4.92 8.01
CA PRO A 59 9.61 4.18 8.03
C PRO A 59 10.10 4.04 9.47
N CYS A 60 10.47 2.82 9.85
CA CYS A 60 10.93 2.51 11.19
C CYS A 60 12.11 1.55 11.17
N PHE A 61 12.94 1.63 12.21
CA PHE A 61 14.10 0.78 12.42
C PHE A 61 14.01 0.08 13.77
N LYS A 62 14.64 -1.09 13.85
CA LYS A 62 14.72 -1.85 15.10
C LYS A 62 15.89 -1.33 15.94
N ALA A 63 15.59 -0.79 17.11
CA ALA A 63 16.55 -0.38 18.12
C ALA A 63 16.43 -1.29 19.34
N GLY A 64 17.29 -2.31 19.42
CA GLY A 64 17.21 -3.35 20.45
C GLY A 64 15.91 -4.15 20.34
N PHE A 65 15.08 -4.10 21.40
CA PHE A 65 13.77 -4.76 21.45
C PHE A 65 12.61 -3.88 20.98
N SER A 66 12.86 -2.62 20.63
CA SER A 66 11.83 -1.66 20.23
C SER A 66 11.94 -1.28 18.76
N TRP A 67 10.80 -0.94 18.15
CA TRP A 67 10.77 -0.28 16.84
C TRP A 67 10.65 1.23 17.07
N LYS A 68 11.50 2.00 16.37
CA LYS A 68 11.50 3.45 16.43
C LYS A 68 11.23 4.03 15.06
N GLU A 69 10.42 5.07 15.01
CA GLU A 69 10.16 5.83 13.78
C GLU A 69 11.43 6.58 13.34
N MET A 70 11.63 6.65 12.03
CA MET A 70 12.74 7.40 11.41
C MET A 70 12.31 8.77 10.93
N VAL A 71 11.01 8.93 10.62
CA VAL A 71 10.46 10.11 9.97
C VAL A 71 9.37 10.68 10.87
N PHE A 72 9.50 11.97 11.15
CA PHE A 72 8.55 12.74 11.94
C PHE A 72 8.09 13.92 11.09
N ILE A 73 6.78 14.03 10.87
CA ILE A 73 6.18 15.11 10.06
C ILE A 73 5.29 15.92 10.97
N GLU A 74 5.66 17.19 11.17
CA GLU A 74 4.93 18.12 12.03
C GLU A 74 4.67 19.44 11.29
N PRO A 75 3.49 20.07 11.50
CA PRO A 75 2.41 19.66 12.41
C PRO A 75 1.53 18.54 11.82
N LYS A 76 0.59 18.03 12.63
CA LYS A 76 -0.25 16.85 12.30
C LYS A 76 -0.94 16.98 10.94
N GLU A 77 -1.35 18.19 10.56
CA GLU A 77 -2.03 18.45 9.28
C GLU A 77 -1.14 18.10 8.08
N GLN A 78 0.18 18.25 8.19
CA GLN A 78 1.11 17.87 7.12
C GLN A 78 1.30 16.36 7.04
N TYR A 79 1.32 15.69 8.20
CA TYR A 79 1.31 14.25 8.25
C TYR A 79 0.05 13.69 7.58
N GLU A 80 -1.12 14.25 7.87
CA GLU A 80 -2.39 13.82 7.27
C GLU A 80 -2.39 14.00 5.74
N LYS A 81 -1.86 15.11 5.22
CA LYS A 81 -1.70 15.29 3.76
C LYS A 81 -0.82 14.21 3.12
N VAL A 82 0.30 13.87 3.77
CA VAL A 82 1.20 12.80 3.29
C VAL A 82 0.50 11.44 3.36
N TYR A 83 -0.21 11.19 4.46
CA TYR A 83 -0.98 9.97 4.72
C TYR A 83 -2.04 9.72 3.63
N GLU A 84 -2.88 10.72 3.36
CA GLU A 84 -3.90 10.68 2.31
C GLU A 84 -3.27 10.49 0.93
N LYS A 85 -2.17 11.18 0.64
CA LYS A 85 -1.48 11.07 -0.66
C LYS A 85 -0.92 9.67 -0.91
N ILE A 86 -0.38 9.02 0.11
CA ILE A 86 0.08 7.62 0.03
C ILE A 86 -1.10 6.70 -0.28
N TYR A 87 -2.20 6.90 0.44
CA TYR A 87 -3.40 6.10 0.28
C TYR A 87 -4.02 6.23 -1.11
N ASP A 88 -4.17 7.45 -1.63
CA ASP A 88 -4.66 7.70 -2.99
C ASP A 88 -3.78 7.00 -4.04
N ALA A 89 -2.46 7.12 -3.91
CA ALA A 89 -1.52 6.45 -4.79
C ALA A 89 -1.65 4.92 -4.70
N TYR A 90 -1.88 4.38 -3.50
CA TYR A 90 -2.10 2.95 -3.29
C TYR A 90 -3.36 2.46 -3.99
N ARG A 91 -4.48 3.17 -3.83
CA ARG A 91 -5.74 2.83 -4.52
C ARG A 91 -5.54 2.82 -6.02
N ILE A 92 -4.94 3.86 -6.58
CA ILE A 92 -4.67 3.94 -8.03
C ILE A 92 -3.80 2.76 -8.49
N ALA A 93 -2.74 2.43 -7.75
CA ALA A 93 -1.89 1.30 -8.08
C ALA A 93 -2.66 -0.03 -8.04
N LYS A 94 -3.50 -0.24 -7.01
CA LYS A 94 -4.34 -1.43 -6.86
C LYS A 94 -5.35 -1.59 -7.99
N TYR A 95 -5.95 -0.50 -8.49
CA TYR A 95 -6.87 -0.56 -9.64
C TYR A 95 -6.17 -0.73 -10.99
N LYS A 96 -4.91 -0.31 -11.10
CA LYS A 96 -4.11 -0.42 -12.34
C LYS A 96 -3.47 -1.79 -12.51
N GLU A 97 -3.26 -2.53 -11.42
CA GLU A 97 -2.91 -3.94 -11.56
C GLU A 97 -4.09 -4.68 -12.19
N PRO A 98 -3.91 -5.33 -13.37
CA PRO A 98 -4.93 -6.21 -13.88
C PRO A 98 -5.20 -7.27 -12.80
N GLN A 99 -6.46 -7.48 -12.45
CA GLN A 99 -6.87 -8.64 -11.67
C GLN A 99 -6.52 -9.89 -12.49
N GLU A 100 -5.29 -10.38 -12.38
CA GLU A 100 -4.87 -11.66 -12.96
C GLU A 100 -5.64 -12.85 -12.36
N ASP A 101 -6.46 -12.62 -11.32
CA ASP A 101 -7.16 -13.67 -10.60
C ASP A 101 -8.56 -14.06 -11.15
N GLU A 102 -9.05 -13.43 -12.23
CA GLU A 102 -10.32 -13.85 -12.88
C GLU A 102 -10.14 -14.69 -14.17
N ALA A 103 -8.91 -14.90 -14.64
CA ALA A 103 -8.68 -15.60 -15.92
C ALA A 103 -8.55 -17.13 -15.83
N GLU A 104 -8.41 -17.73 -14.63
CA GLU A 104 -8.07 -19.16 -14.51
C GLU A 104 -9.20 -20.09 -14.02
N LYS A 105 -10.47 -19.66 -14.01
CA LYS A 105 -11.60 -20.53 -13.57
C LYS A 105 -12.70 -20.82 -14.60
N ILE A 106 -12.45 -20.61 -15.89
CA ILE A 106 -13.42 -20.95 -16.95
C ILE A 106 -12.79 -21.82 -18.05
N PHE A 107 -11.96 -22.82 -17.74
CA PHE A 107 -11.55 -23.82 -18.76
C PHE A 107 -11.23 -25.20 -18.16
N THR A 108 -12.06 -25.70 -17.25
CA THR A 108 -12.13 -27.15 -17.00
C THR A 108 -13.56 -27.55 -16.70
N ASP A 109 -14.40 -27.53 -17.73
CA ASP A 109 -15.52 -28.47 -17.81
C ASP A 109 -15.82 -28.78 -19.28
N SER A 110 -16.16 -30.05 -19.54
CA SER A 110 -16.48 -30.70 -20.83
C SER A 110 -15.33 -31.31 -21.66
N LYS A 111 -14.73 -32.37 -21.12
CA LYS A 111 -14.55 -33.60 -21.91
C LYS A 111 -15.39 -34.72 -21.32
N THR A 112 -16.64 -34.78 -21.78
CA THR A 112 -17.47 -35.97 -21.72
C THR A 112 -16.78 -37.08 -22.51
N ASN A 113 -16.26 -38.10 -21.82
CA ASN A 113 -15.93 -39.38 -22.45
C ASN A 113 -16.89 -40.42 -21.86
N GLU A 114 -17.96 -40.70 -22.60
CA GLU A 114 -18.70 -41.95 -22.49
C GLU A 114 -18.01 -43.04 -23.34
N PRO A 115 -18.25 -44.33 -23.02
CA PRO A 115 -17.28 -45.42 -23.18
C PRO A 115 -17.47 -46.20 -24.50
N PRO A 116 -16.49 -47.01 -24.95
CA PRO A 116 -16.78 -48.10 -25.86
C PRO A 116 -17.02 -49.42 -25.09
N PHE A 117 -17.97 -50.18 -25.64
CA PHE A 117 -18.47 -51.49 -25.25
C PHE A 117 -17.40 -52.56 -24.98
#